data_AF-A0A3S3P7S1-F1
#
_entry.id   AF-A0A3S3P7S1-F1
#
_cell.length_a   1.000
_cell.length_b   1.000
_cell.length_c   1.000
_cell.angle_alpha   90.00
_cell.angle_beta   90.00
_cell.angle_gamma   90.00
#
_symmetry.space_group_name_H-M   'P 1'
#
loop_
_entity.id
_entity.type
_entity.pdbx_description
1 polymer ?
#
loop_
_entity_poly.entity_id
_entity_poly.type
_entity_poly.pdbx_seq_one_letter_code
_entity_poly.pdbx_strand_id
1 'polypeptide(L)'
;MLILEDIKNNKVKFLKTVFASLIYLIDGLATAIIGPTLLDLQIAVNSSLEKVGYLLPVRAFGYFIGAVFGTLIPNKSDRQPYLIVCSLVVAILVTLISLNRNLWTIIINVLLSGIFTGLIEIC
;
A
#
# COMPACT_ATOMS: atom_id res chain seq x y z
N MET A 1 -9.36 28.69 -18.92
CA MET A 1 -8.66 29.78 -18.22
C MET A 1 -8.97 29.78 -16.71
N LEU A 2 -10.20 29.46 -16.29
CA LEU A 2 -10.62 29.36 -14.88
C LEU A 2 -9.78 28.39 -14.01
N ILE A 3 -9.43 27.21 -14.52
CA ILE A 3 -8.64 26.21 -13.77
C ILE A 3 -7.23 26.73 -13.41
N LEU A 4 -6.59 27.49 -14.31
CA LEU A 4 -5.26 28.04 -14.07
C LEU A 4 -5.27 29.18 -13.05
N GLU A 5 -6.35 29.95 -12.98
CA GLU A 5 -6.56 30.97 -11.93
C GLU A 5 -6.83 30.33 -10.57
N ASP A 6 -7.61 29.25 -10.52
CA ASP A 6 -7.85 28.50 -9.29
C ASP A 6 -6.58 27.85 -8.74
N ILE A 7 -5.71 27.31 -9.61
CA ILE A 7 -4.40 26.79 -9.22
C ILE A 7 -3.51 27.92 -8.68
N LYS A 8 -3.55 29.10 -9.29
CA LYS A 8 -2.75 30.26 -8.87
C LYS A 8 -3.21 30.79 -7.50
N ASN A 9 -4.50 30.74 -7.21
CA ASN A 9 -5.09 31.19 -5.94
C ASN A 9 -5.01 30.12 -4.84
N ASN A 10 -4.98 28.83 -5.17
CA ASN A 10 -4.97 27.72 -4.21
C ASN A 10 -3.75 26.78 -4.34
N LYS A 11 -2.56 27.34 -4.58
CA LYS A 11 -1.31 26.59 -4.83
C LYS A 11 -1.04 25.47 -3.83
N VAL A 12 -1.27 25.70 -2.55
CA VAL A 12 -1.04 24.71 -1.47
C VAL A 12 -2.01 23.54 -1.55
N LYS A 13 -3.30 23.80 -1.83
CA LYS A 13 -4.31 22.74 -1.95
C LYS A 13 -4.05 21.90 -3.20
N PHE A 14 -3.72 22.55 -4.32
CA PHE A 14 -3.35 21.87 -5.55
C PHE A 14 -2.13 20.95 -5.34
N LEU A 15 -1.08 21.46 -4.68
CA LEU A 15 0.11 20.67 -4.37
C LEU A 15 -0.24 19.45 -3.50
N LYS A 16 -1.08 19.61 -2.47
CA LYS A 16 -1.56 18.48 -1.65
C LYS A 16 -2.28 17.42 -2.48
N THR A 17 -3.13 17.83 -3.41
CA THR A 17 -3.82 16.88 -4.31
C THR A 17 -2.83 16.13 -5.19
N VAL A 18 -1.83 16.83 -5.76
CA VAL A 18 -0.78 16.17 -6.57
C VAL A 18 -0.03 15.12 -5.76
N PHE A 19 0.37 15.44 -4.52
CA PHE A 19 1.03 14.48 -3.64
C PHE A 19 0.14 13.29 -3.29
N ALA A 20 -1.13 13.52 -2.97
CA ALA A 20 -2.08 12.44 -2.71
C ALA A 20 -2.20 11.51 -3.92
N SER A 21 -2.37 12.07 -5.14
CA SER A 21 -2.45 11.28 -6.37
C SER A 21 -1.17 10.48 -6.63
N LEU A 22 0.01 11.04 -6.35
CA LEU A 22 1.28 10.33 -6.47
C LEU A 22 1.37 9.15 -5.49
N ILE A 23 0.90 9.32 -4.25
CA ILE A 23 0.90 8.25 -3.25
C ILE A 23 0.01 7.09 -3.72
N TYR A 24 -1.21 7.38 -4.18
CA TYR A 24 -2.11 6.36 -4.72
C TYR A 24 -1.53 5.66 -5.97
N LEU A 25 -0.85 6.39 -6.85
CA LEU A 25 -0.18 5.81 -8.01
C LEU A 25 0.93 4.83 -7.58
N ILE A 26 1.79 5.24 -6.64
CA ILE A 26 2.89 4.41 -6.15
C ILE A 26 2.36 3.18 -5.41
N ASP A 27 1.32 3.33 -4.61
CA ASP A 27 0.67 2.22 -3.91
C ASP A 27 0.05 1.21 -4.89
N GLY A 28 -0.60 1.69 -5.96
CA GLY A 28 -1.09 0.85 -7.05
C GLY A 28 0.04 0.08 -7.75
N LEU A 29 1.19 0.71 -8.00
CA LEU A 29 2.37 0.05 -8.57
C LEU A 29 2.96 -1.01 -7.61
N ALA A 30 3.10 -0.67 -6.33
CA ALA A 30 3.52 -1.62 -5.29
C ALA A 30 2.53 -2.79 -5.13
N THR A 31 1.27 -2.56 -5.50
CA THR A 31 0.26 -3.62 -5.55
C THR A 31 0.47 -4.56 -6.73
N ALA A 32 0.64 -3.99 -7.92
CA ALA A 32 0.82 -4.75 -9.13
C ALA A 32 2.13 -5.56 -9.16
N ILE A 33 3.21 -5.07 -8.54
CA ILE A 33 4.55 -5.68 -8.67
C ILE A 33 4.67 -7.09 -8.05
N ILE A 34 3.83 -7.45 -7.07
CA ILE A 34 3.88 -8.77 -6.43
C ILE A 34 3.55 -9.90 -7.42
N GLY A 35 2.63 -9.66 -8.36
CA GLY A 35 2.27 -10.64 -9.39
C GLY A 35 3.46 -11.08 -10.26
N PRO A 36 4.13 -10.17 -10.99
CA PRO A 36 5.28 -10.52 -11.84
C PRO A 36 6.50 -10.98 -11.04
N THR A 37 6.70 -10.48 -9.81
CA THR A 37 7.85 -10.87 -8.97
C THR A 37 7.65 -12.20 -8.23
N LEU A 38 6.48 -12.83 -8.34
CA LEU A 38 6.15 -14.06 -7.62
C LEU A 38 7.10 -15.22 -7.95
N LEU A 39 7.48 -15.35 -9.23
CA LEU A 39 8.43 -16.36 -9.70
C LEU A 39 9.85 -16.09 -9.17
N ASP A 40 10.27 -14.83 -9.16
CA ASP A 40 11.58 -14.44 -8.61
C ASP A 40 11.64 -14.68 -7.09
N LEU A 41 10.54 -14.39 -6.38
CA LEU A 41 10.38 -14.70 -4.96
C LEU A 41 10.42 -16.20 -4.69
N GLN A 42 9.82 -17.01 -5.57
CA GLN A 42 9.90 -18.47 -5.48
C GLN A 42 11.35 -18.96 -5.54
N ILE A 43 12.12 -18.44 -6.50
CA ILE A 43 13.53 -18.79 -6.67
C ILE A 43 14.35 -18.31 -5.45
N ALA A 44 14.10 -17.09 -4.97
CA ALA A 44 14.83 -16.49 -3.86
C ALA A 44 14.60 -17.19 -2.50
N VAL A 45 13.38 -17.67 -2.26
CA VAL A 45 12.96 -18.35 -1.01
C VAL A 45 13.14 -19.87 -1.09
N ASN A 46 13.47 -20.40 -2.27
CA ASN A 46 13.64 -21.83 -2.55
C ASN A 46 12.44 -22.65 -2.03
N SER A 47 11.24 -22.20 -2.41
CA SER A 47 9.98 -22.81 -2.01
C SER A 47 9.15 -23.21 -3.23
N SER A 48 8.11 -24.02 -3.01
CA SER A 48 7.14 -24.36 -4.05
C SER A 48 6.32 -23.13 -4.45
N LEU A 49 6.00 -23.00 -5.74
CA LEU A 49 5.14 -21.95 -6.27
C LEU A 49 3.79 -21.88 -5.56
N GLU A 50 3.22 -23.03 -5.16
CA GLU A 50 1.96 -23.10 -4.43
C GLU A 50 2.02 -22.30 -3.10
N LYS A 51 3.08 -22.48 -2.32
CA LYS A 51 3.32 -21.75 -1.05
C LYS A 51 3.50 -20.25 -1.26
N VAL A 52 4.17 -19.85 -2.33
CA VAL A 52 4.39 -18.42 -2.65
C VAL A 52 3.12 -17.80 -3.26
N GLY A 53 2.33 -18.58 -3.99
CA GLY A 53 1.02 -18.19 -4.51
C GLY A 53 0.03 -17.80 -3.42
N TYR A 54 0.12 -18.37 -2.21
CA TYR A 54 -0.67 -17.95 -1.06
C TYR A 54 -0.40 -16.51 -0.60
N LEU A 55 0.68 -15.85 -1.03
CA LEU A 55 0.91 -14.43 -0.73
C LEU A 55 -0.19 -13.53 -1.29
N LEU A 56 -0.76 -13.86 -2.46
CA LEU A 56 -1.84 -13.09 -3.07
C LEU A 56 -3.13 -13.09 -2.23
N PRO A 57 -3.71 -14.25 -1.85
CA PRO A 57 -4.89 -14.26 -0.99
C PRO A 57 -4.60 -13.76 0.42
N VAL A 58 -3.41 -14.00 0.98
CA VAL A 58 -3.02 -13.44 2.29
C VAL A 58 -3.03 -11.91 2.25
N ARG A 59 -2.47 -11.32 1.20
CA ARG A 59 -2.52 -9.87 1.00
C ARG A 59 -3.95 -9.36 0.89
N ALA A 60 -4.77 -9.99 0.04
CA ALA A 60 -6.16 -9.61 -0.16
C ALA A 60 -6.98 -9.69 1.14
N PHE A 61 -6.70 -10.70 1.97
CA PHE A 61 -7.29 -10.84 3.29
C PHE A 61 -6.85 -9.71 4.24
N GLY A 62 -5.56 -9.38 4.25
CA GLY A 62 -5.04 -8.23 4.99
C GLY A 62 -5.70 -6.93 4.54
N TYR A 63 -5.82 -6.71 3.23
CA TYR A 63 -6.52 -5.57 2.65
C TYR A 63 -7.97 -5.46 3.13
N PHE A 64 -8.72 -6.57 3.09
CA PHE A 64 -10.09 -6.62 3.59
C PHE A 64 -10.16 -6.22 5.07
N ILE A 65 -9.26 -6.74 5.90
CA ILE A 65 -9.16 -6.37 7.31
C ILE A 65 -8.89 -4.87 7.46
N GLY A 66 -7.89 -4.35 6.74
CA GLY A 66 -7.53 -2.93 6.74
C GLY A 66 -8.69 -2.03 6.34
N ALA A 67 -9.45 -2.42 5.32
CA ALA A 67 -10.62 -1.69 4.88
C ALA A 67 -11.71 -1.69 5.97
N VAL A 68 -11.99 -2.82 6.60
CA VAL A 68 -12.97 -2.85 7.71
C VAL A 68 -12.53 -1.93 8.85
N PHE A 69 -11.26 -1.98 9.25
CA PHE A 69 -10.74 -1.10 10.31
C PHE A 69 -10.69 0.38 9.90
N GLY A 70 -10.46 0.70 8.63
CA GLY A 70 -10.44 2.07 8.13
C GLY A 70 -11.79 2.77 8.25
N THR A 71 -12.89 2.02 8.17
CA THR A 71 -14.24 2.58 8.39
C THR A 71 -14.50 3.03 9.83
N LEU A 72 -13.70 2.55 10.79
CA LEU A 72 -13.80 2.97 12.19
C LEU A 72 -13.14 4.33 12.44
N ILE A 73 -12.37 4.86 11.48
CA ILE A 73 -11.74 6.18 11.59
C ILE A 73 -12.84 7.25 11.58
N PRO A 74 -12.94 8.11 12.61
CA PRO A 74 -13.99 9.12 12.68
C PRO A 74 -13.93 10.10 11.50
N ASN A 75 -15.08 10.40 10.89
CA ASN A 75 -15.18 11.37 9.78
C ASN A 75 -14.68 12.79 10.12
N LYS A 76 -14.53 13.11 11.41
CA LYS A 76 -14.01 14.40 11.89
C LYS A 76 -12.49 14.43 12.03
N SER A 77 -11.81 13.31 11.81
CA SER A 77 -10.36 13.22 11.91
C SER A 77 -9.69 13.66 10.60
N ASP A 78 -8.59 14.41 10.71
CA ASP A 78 -7.75 14.74 9.55
C ASP A 78 -7.14 13.45 8.99
N ARG A 79 -7.46 13.13 7.73
CA ARG A 79 -7.02 11.89 7.05
C ARG A 79 -5.61 11.99 6.46
N GLN A 80 -5.10 13.21 6.28
CA GLN A 80 -3.76 13.49 5.75
C GLN A 80 -2.62 12.78 6.53
N PRO A 81 -2.54 12.85 7.88
CA PRO A 81 -1.50 12.14 8.61
C PRO A 81 -1.60 10.62 8.48
N TYR A 82 -2.81 10.06 8.43
CA TYR A 82 -3.00 8.60 8.27
C TYR A 82 -2.46 8.13 6.92
N LEU A 83 -2.75 8.86 5.84
CA LEU A 83 -2.25 8.53 4.50
C LEU A 83 -0.72 8.55 4.44
N ILE A 84 -0.06 9.53 5.07
CA ILE A 84 1.41 9.62 5.11
C ILE A 84 2.02 8.50 5.97
N VAL A 85 1.49 8.28 7.17
CA VAL A 85 2.04 7.27 8.08
C VAL A 85 1.85 5.86 7.50
N CYS A 86 0.66 5.55 6.99
CA CYS A 86 0.39 4.23 6.41
C CYS A 86 1.23 3.99 5.16
N SER A 87 1.39 4.98 4.27
CA SER A 87 2.23 4.83 3.07
C SER A 87 3.72 4.61 3.41
N LEU A 88 4.25 5.27 4.44
CA LEU A 88 5.61 5.02 4.93
C LEU A 88 5.77 3.59 5.47
N VAL A 89 4.79 3.11 6.24
CA VAL A 89 4.82 1.74 6.76
C VAL A 89 4.75 0.72 5.63
N VAL A 90 3.88 0.92 4.63
CA VAL A 90 3.81 0.06 3.45
C VAL A 90 5.15 0.04 2.69
N ALA A 91 5.78 1.20 2.49
CA ALA A 91 7.08 1.28 1.83
C ALA A 91 8.18 0.49 2.57
N ILE A 92 8.21 0.55 3.91
CA ILE A 92 9.14 -0.23 4.73
C ILE A 92 8.85 -1.73 4.57
N LEU A 93 7.57 -2.14 4.65
CA LEU A 93 7.18 -3.54 4.56
C LEU A 93 7.47 -4.15 3.19
N VAL A 94 7.20 -3.43 2.10
CA VAL A 94 7.53 -3.85 0.72
C VAL A 94 9.04 -4.01 0.56
N THR A 95 9.83 -3.11 1.12
CA THR A 95 11.30 -3.24 1.13
C THR A 95 11.73 -4.50 1.90
N LEU A 96 11.16 -4.73 3.08
CA LEU A 96 11.45 -5.92 3.89
C LEU A 96 11.03 -7.23 3.20
N ILE A 97 9.97 -7.22 2.38
CA ILE A 97 9.57 -8.40 1.60
C ILE A 97 10.68 -8.80 0.63
N SER A 98 11.27 -7.84 -0.09
CA SER A 98 12.32 -8.10 -1.08
C SER A 98 13.66 -8.52 -0.46
N LEU A 99 13.96 -8.09 0.77
CA LEU A 99 15.23 -8.40 1.46
C LEU A 99 15.21 -9.74 2.21
N ASN A 100 14.03 -10.21 2.63
CA ASN A 100 13.91 -11.42 3.43
C ASN A 100 13.86 -12.67 2.55
N ARG A 101 14.53 -13.75 3.01
CA ARG A 101 14.50 -15.08 2.35
C ARG A 101 13.66 -16.11 3.09
N ASN A 102 13.08 -15.73 4.23
CA ASN A 102 12.26 -16.62 5.03
C ASN A 102 10.78 -16.43 4.67
N LEU A 103 10.14 -17.51 4.22
CA LEU A 103 8.76 -17.51 3.74
C LEU A 103 7.76 -16.99 4.79
N TRP A 104 7.94 -17.37 6.05
CA TRP A 104 7.05 -16.96 7.14
C TRP A 104 7.10 -15.45 7.38
N THR A 105 8.30 -14.86 7.37
CA THR A 105 8.47 -13.41 7.52
C THR A 105 7.85 -12.66 6.36
N ILE A 106 7.96 -13.19 5.14
CA ILE A 106 7.34 -12.60 3.96
C ILE A 106 5.81 -12.63 4.07
N ILE A 107 5.21 -13.76 4.48
CA ILE A 107 3.76 -13.88 4.68
C ILE A 107 3.26 -12.82 5.67
N ILE A 108 3.93 -12.67 6.80
CA ILE A 108 3.55 -11.69 7.83
C ILE A 108 3.66 -10.26 7.28
N ASN A 109 4.76 -9.94 6.59
CA ASN A 109 4.95 -8.61 6.00
C ASN A 109 3.93 -8.30 4.89
N VAL A 110 3.58 -9.30 4.08
CA VAL A 110 2.57 -9.17 3.02
C VAL A 110 1.18 -8.99 3.60
N LEU A 111 0.83 -9.72 4.67
CA LEU A 111 -0.42 -9.54 5.40
C LEU A 111 -0.51 -8.11 5.97
N LEU A 112 0.55 -7.69 6.67
CA LEU A 112 0.59 -6.37 7.31
C LEU A 112 0.57 -5.24 6.28
N SER A 113 1.30 -5.40 5.17
CA SER A 113 1.26 -4.47 4.03
C SER A 113 -0.16 -4.36 3.47
N GLY A 114 -0.86 -5.49 3.29
CA GLY A 114 -2.27 -5.51 2.89
C GLY A 114 -3.15 -4.69 3.84
N ILE A 115 -3.02 -4.85 5.16
CA ILE A 115 -3.80 -4.10 6.16
C ILE A 115 -3.59 -2.59 6.01
N PHE A 116 -2.35 -2.14 5.89
CA PHE A 116 -2.07 -0.71 5.75
C PHE A 116 -2.52 -0.16 4.39
N THR A 117 -2.40 -0.92 3.31
CA THR A 117 -2.98 -0.55 2.00
C THR A 117 -4.50 -0.38 2.09
N GLY A 118 -5.21 -1.29 2.78
CA GLY A 118 -6.66 -1.17 2.99
C GLY A 118 -7.06 0.06 3.81
N LEU A 119 -6.22 0.47 4.78
CA LEU A 119 -6.41 1.72 5.52
C LEU A 119 -6.20 2.95 4.64
N ILE A 120 -5.20 2.94 3.76
CA ILE A 120 -4.90 4.05 2.84
C ILE A 120 -6.10 4.31 1.92
N GLU A 121 -6.73 3.27 1.39
CA GLU A 121 -7.82 3.44 0.42
C GLU A 121 -9.09 4.08 1.00
N ILE A 122 -9.27 4.03 2.32
CA ILE A 122 -10.40 4.67 3.00
C ILE A 122 -10.08 6.11 3.42
N CYS A 123 -8.79 6.46 3.49
CA CYS A 123 -8.33 7.78 3.92
C CYS A 123 -8.45 8.82 2.79
#